data_AF-A0AAI9MVL1-F1
#
_entry.id   AF-A0AAI9MVL1-F1
#
_cell.length_a   1.000
_cell.length_b   1.000
_cell.length_c   1.000
_cell.angle_alpha   90.00
_cell.angle_beta   90.00
_cell.angle_gamma   90.00
#
_symmetry.space_group_name_H-M   'P 1'
#
loop_
_entity.id
_entity.type
_entity.pdbx_description
1 polymer ?
#
loop_
_entity_poly.entity_id
_entity_poly.type
_entity_poly.pdbx_seq_one_letter_code
_entity_poly.pdbx_strand_id
1 'polypeptide(L)'
;MTRTQRLLTLLQILKESRYPITAESLACQLQISIRSIYRDIDELRSQGAEITGETGIGYQLKSGLLLPPLMFDENELEALTLGLRWVQNNADDELKLSAIRTLDKINSIVKPNSKSILNQTTLFAPTTQVTAIDNVMAKNLRRSLRKEIKAQIEYQDGSGQLSHRVIWPIAIGYMKETQVLAAWCELRQSYRHFRLDRIQSYTALEDKYPYPKHYLFEQWKKEVLCMTTDKI
;
A
#
# COMPACT_ATOMS: atom_id res chain seq x y z
N MET A 1 -9.54 35.13 13.13
CA MET A 1 -9.88 33.75 12.73
C MET A 1 -10.69 33.08 13.84
N THR A 2 -11.76 32.34 13.52
CA THR A 2 -12.52 31.61 14.56
C THR A 2 -11.72 30.41 15.08
N ARG A 3 -12.04 29.91 16.28
CA ARG A 3 -11.35 28.74 16.86
C ARG A 3 -11.47 27.51 15.95
N THR A 4 -12.65 27.27 15.37
CA THR A 4 -12.88 26.14 14.45
C THR A 4 -12.06 26.25 13.17
N GLN A 5 -12.00 27.44 12.56
CA GLN A 5 -11.13 27.68 11.40
C GLN A 5 -9.67 27.40 11.77
N ARG A 6 -9.24 27.85 12.95
CA ARG A 6 -7.87 27.63 13.44
C ARG A 6 -7.51 26.16 13.58
N LEU A 7 -8.39 25.36 14.19
CA LEU A 7 -8.18 23.92 14.36
C LEU A 7 -8.09 23.20 13.02
N LEU A 8 -8.95 23.56 12.06
CA LEU A 8 -8.92 23.00 10.70
C LEU A 8 -7.63 23.37 9.96
N THR A 9 -7.21 24.64 10.04
CA THR A 9 -5.95 25.08 9.42
C THR A 9 -4.74 24.42 10.07
N LEU A 10 -4.71 24.31 11.41
CA LEU A 10 -3.65 23.59 12.13
C LEU A 10 -3.55 22.13 11.70
N LEU A 11 -4.69 21.44 11.61
CA LEU A 11 -4.76 20.05 11.16
C LEU A 11 -4.26 19.90 9.71
N GLN A 12 -4.59 20.86 8.84
CA GLN A 12 -4.13 20.87 7.45
C GLN A 12 -2.62 21.06 7.34
N ILE A 13 -2.04 22.01 8.10
CA ILE A 13 -0.58 22.21 8.15
C ILE A 13 0.11 20.91 8.60
N LEU A 14 -0.38 20.26 9.66
CA LEU A 14 0.20 19.01 10.15
C LEU A 14 0.08 17.86 9.14
N LYS A 15 -0.95 17.86 8.29
CA LYS A 15 -1.18 16.86 7.25
C LYS A 15 -0.27 17.04 6.03
N GLU A 16 -0.01 18.29 5.63
CA GLU A 16 0.88 18.61 4.51
C GLU A 16 2.37 18.43 4.87
N SER A 17 2.67 18.40 6.17
CA SER A 17 4.02 18.30 6.70
C SER A 17 4.56 16.87 6.65
N ARG A 18 5.59 16.64 5.83
CA ARG A 18 6.31 15.35 5.78
C ARG A 18 7.18 15.07 7.02
N TYR A 19 7.58 16.10 7.74
CA TYR A 19 8.43 16.04 8.93
C TYR A 19 7.75 16.74 10.11
N PRO A 20 8.14 16.43 11.36
CA PRO A 20 7.63 17.13 12.54
C PRO A 20 7.84 18.65 12.45
N ILE A 21 6.80 19.43 12.76
CA ILE A 21 6.85 20.90 12.81
C ILE A 21 6.78 21.38 14.25
N THR A 22 7.68 22.29 14.63
CA THR A 22 7.74 22.83 15.99
C THR A 22 6.56 23.74 16.35
N ALA A 23 6.27 23.85 17.65
CA ALA A 23 5.18 24.69 18.15
C ALA A 23 5.39 26.18 17.80
N GLU A 24 6.65 26.62 17.77
CA GLU A 24 7.08 27.96 17.41
C GLU A 24 6.76 28.28 15.93
N SER A 25 7.03 27.32 15.03
CA SER A 25 6.74 27.46 13.61
C SER A 25 5.23 27.52 13.36
N LEU A 26 4.46 26.63 14.01
CA LEU A 26 3.00 26.64 13.93
C LEU A 26 2.39 27.93 14.49
N ALA A 27 2.92 28.42 15.62
CA ALA A 27 2.51 29.68 16.23
C ALA A 27 2.77 30.88 15.32
N CYS A 28 3.93 30.91 14.66
CA CYS A 28 4.30 31.94 13.70
C CYS A 28 3.38 31.92 12.46
N GLN A 29 3.13 30.74 11.87
CA GLN A 29 2.29 30.60 10.69
C GLN A 29 0.82 30.95 10.97
N LEU A 30 0.29 30.53 12.11
CA LEU A 30 -1.10 30.79 12.50
C LEU A 30 -1.29 32.15 13.19
N GLN A 31 -0.21 32.90 13.41
CA GLN A 31 -0.17 34.20 14.10
C GLN A 31 -0.85 34.14 15.48
N ILE A 32 -0.53 33.11 16.27
CA ILE A 32 -1.05 32.91 17.62
C ILE A 32 0.07 32.61 18.61
N SER A 33 -0.25 32.62 19.90
CA SER A 33 0.72 32.23 20.94
C SER A 33 1.04 30.73 20.90
N ILE A 34 2.26 30.36 21.31
CA ILE A 34 2.66 28.95 21.48
C ILE A 34 1.72 28.22 22.45
N ARG A 35 1.27 28.90 23.51
CA ARG A 35 0.28 28.35 24.46
C ARG A 35 -1.04 27.99 23.77
N SER A 36 -1.46 28.74 22.76
CA SER A 36 -2.65 28.43 21.96
C SER A 36 -2.43 27.20 21.09
N ILE A 37 -1.23 27.01 20.53
CA ILE A 37 -0.88 25.80 19.78
C ILE A 37 -1.00 24.57 20.67
N TYR A 38 -0.40 24.58 21.87
CA TYR A 38 -0.53 23.43 22.78
C TYR A 38 -1.98 23.08 23.09
N ARG A 39 -2.80 24.09 23.41
CA ARG A 39 -4.21 23.87 23.71
C ARG A 39 -5.00 23.35 22.50
N ASP A 40 -4.70 23.85 21.31
CA ASP A 40 -5.36 23.42 20.07
C ASP A 40 -4.90 22.00 19.65
N ILE A 41 -3.64 21.63 19.89
CA ILE A 41 -3.13 20.25 19.68
C ILE A 41 -3.82 19.27 20.64
N ASP A 42 -3.96 19.62 21.92
CA ASP A 42 -4.67 18.78 22.89
C ASP A 42 -6.15 18.63 22.52
N GLU A 43 -6.78 19.70 22.04
CA GLU A 43 -8.15 19.66 21.55
C GLU A 43 -8.29 18.75 20.31
N LEU A 44 -7.39 18.85 19.33
CA LEU A 44 -7.36 17.95 18.17
C LEU A 44 -7.15 16.48 18.59
N ARG A 45 -6.26 16.21 19.55
CA ARG A 45 -6.05 14.87 20.13
C ARG A 45 -7.33 14.34 20.79
N SER A 46 -8.01 15.18 21.58
CA SER A 46 -9.27 14.80 22.23
C SER A 46 -10.40 14.50 21.23
N GLN A 47 -10.33 15.08 20.03
CA GLN A 47 -11.25 14.84 18.91
C GLN A 47 -10.82 13.65 18.03
N GLY A 48 -9.75 12.93 18.38
CA GLY A 48 -9.31 11.71 17.71
C GLY A 48 -8.19 11.88 16.68
N ALA A 49 -7.56 13.05 16.57
CA ALA A 49 -6.38 13.20 15.72
C ALA A 49 -5.15 12.52 16.36
N GLU A 50 -4.55 11.55 15.65
CA GLU A 50 -3.32 10.86 16.09
C GLU A 50 -2.08 11.75 15.91
N ILE A 51 -1.94 12.81 16.71
CA ILE A 51 -0.79 13.73 16.64
C ILE A 51 0.32 13.26 17.58
N THR A 52 1.45 12.84 17.02
CA THR A 52 2.68 12.48 17.75
C THR A 52 3.61 13.68 17.90
N GLY A 53 4.45 13.69 18.94
CA GLY A 53 5.40 14.77 19.17
C GLY A 53 5.35 15.40 20.55
N GLU A 54 6.48 15.96 20.97
CA GLU A 54 6.72 16.60 22.27
C GLU A 54 7.46 17.94 22.10
N THR A 55 7.48 18.73 23.17
CA THR A 55 8.18 20.03 23.23
C THR A 55 9.62 19.89 22.77
N GLY A 56 10.05 20.71 21.81
CA GLY A 56 11.41 20.71 21.25
C GLY A 56 11.66 19.73 20.10
N ILE A 57 10.80 18.72 19.89
CA ILE A 57 10.89 17.76 18.77
C ILE A 57 9.92 18.15 17.64
N GLY A 58 8.80 18.77 18.00
CA GLY A 58 7.74 19.18 17.07
C GLY A 58 6.62 18.15 16.93
N TYR A 59 5.54 18.57 16.27
CA TYR A 59 4.32 17.80 16.10
C TYR A 59 4.20 17.23 14.70
N GLN A 60 3.71 16.01 14.60
CA GLN A 60 3.41 15.34 13.34
C GLN A 60 2.09 14.59 13.47
N LEU A 61 1.18 14.82 12.52
CA LEU A 61 0.00 13.99 12.39
C LEU A 61 0.44 12.62 11.87
N LYS A 62 0.23 11.58 12.68
CA LYS A 62 0.41 10.22 12.23
C LYS A 62 -0.63 9.98 11.14
N SER A 63 -0.16 9.71 9.93
CA SER A 63 -1.03 9.39 8.81
C SER A 63 -1.80 8.12 9.14
N GLY A 64 -3.01 8.27 9.69
CA GLY A 64 -3.97 7.18 9.75
C GLY A 64 -4.32 6.73 8.33
N LEU A 65 -4.93 5.56 8.21
CA LEU A 65 -5.48 5.05 6.93
C LEU A 65 -6.74 5.83 6.47
N LEU A 66 -6.89 7.09 6.88
CA LEU A 66 -7.99 7.96 6.52
C LEU A 66 -7.62 8.72 5.26
N LEU A 67 -8.38 8.48 4.20
CA LEU A 67 -8.26 9.27 2.97
C LEU A 67 -8.94 10.63 3.18
N PRO A 68 -8.32 11.75 2.77
CA PRO A 68 -9.03 13.02 2.63
C PRO A 68 -10.32 12.87 1.82
N PRO A 69 -11.25 13.84 1.89
CA PRO A 69 -12.20 14.05 0.81
C PRO A 69 -11.45 14.19 -0.53
N LEU A 70 -11.72 13.27 -1.45
CA LEU A 70 -11.20 13.28 -2.82
C LEU A 70 -12.35 13.57 -3.77
N MET A 71 -12.09 14.38 -4.78
CA MET A 71 -13.01 14.59 -5.90
C MET A 71 -12.52 13.72 -7.05
N PHE A 72 -13.39 12.86 -7.55
CA PHE A 72 -13.12 12.04 -8.74
C PHE A 72 -14.07 12.49 -9.86
N ASP A 73 -13.55 12.57 -11.07
CA ASP A 73 -14.40 12.66 -12.26
C ASP A 73 -15.02 11.30 -12.63
N GLU A 74 -15.86 11.30 -13.66
CA GLU A 74 -16.56 10.09 -14.10
C GLU A 74 -15.59 9.00 -14.61
N ASN A 75 -14.55 9.38 -15.35
CA ASN A 75 -13.58 8.44 -15.91
C ASN A 75 -12.67 7.85 -14.81
N GLU A 76 -12.26 8.67 -13.84
CA GLU A 76 -11.49 8.24 -12.67
C GLU A 76 -12.29 7.23 -11.84
N LEU A 77 -13.60 7.49 -11.66
CA LEU A 77 -14.50 6.59 -10.95
C LEU A 77 -14.69 5.25 -11.70
N GLU A 78 -14.84 5.30 -13.02
CA GLU A 78 -14.89 4.09 -13.85
C GLU A 78 -13.58 3.28 -13.77
N ALA A 79 -12.43 3.94 -13.86
CA ALA A 79 -11.12 3.30 -13.77
C ALA A 79 -10.89 2.63 -12.41
N LEU A 80 -11.26 3.31 -11.32
CA LEU A 80 -11.22 2.76 -9.96
C LEU A 80 -12.12 1.53 -9.83
N THR A 81 -13.33 1.61 -10.37
CA THR A 81 -14.31 0.51 -10.31
C THR A 81 -13.83 -0.70 -11.09
N LEU A 82 -13.28 -0.50 -12.29
CA LEU A 82 -12.69 -1.55 -13.10
C LEU A 82 -11.51 -2.22 -12.38
N GLY A 83 -10.61 -1.43 -11.79
CA GLY A 83 -9.48 -1.95 -11.01
C GLY A 83 -9.92 -2.77 -9.80
N LEU A 84 -10.93 -2.30 -9.05
CA LEU A 84 -11.47 -3.03 -7.90
C LEU A 84 -12.17 -4.33 -8.31
N ARG A 85 -12.92 -4.34 -9.43
CA ARG A 85 -13.49 -5.57 -10.01
C ARG A 85 -12.41 -6.55 -10.45
N TRP A 86 -11.32 -6.06 -11.01
CA TRP A 86 -10.18 -6.90 -11.36
C TRP A 86 -9.58 -7.56 -10.12
N VAL A 87 -9.43 -6.83 -9.01
CA VAL A 87 -8.97 -7.39 -7.72
C VAL A 87 -9.95 -8.43 -7.18
N GLN A 88 -11.27 -8.20 -7.27
CA GLN A 88 -12.28 -9.18 -6.84
C GLN A 88 -12.15 -10.52 -7.57
N ASN A 89 -11.71 -10.51 -8.83
CA ASN A 89 -11.64 -11.72 -9.65
C ASN A 89 -10.25 -12.36 -9.68
N ASN A 90 -9.17 -11.63 -9.34
CA ASN A 90 -7.79 -12.08 -9.57
C ASN A 90 -6.86 -12.03 -8.33
N ALA A 91 -7.34 -11.55 -7.17
CA ALA A 91 -6.54 -11.48 -5.94
C ALA A 91 -6.89 -12.59 -4.92
N ASP A 92 -6.19 -12.61 -3.78
CA ASP A 92 -6.54 -13.49 -2.66
C ASP A 92 -7.80 -13.03 -1.92
N ASP A 93 -8.43 -13.92 -1.16
CA ASP A 93 -9.77 -13.68 -0.61
C ASP A 93 -9.84 -12.47 0.34
N GLU A 94 -8.75 -12.14 1.05
CA GLU A 94 -8.71 -10.96 1.91
C GLU A 94 -8.77 -9.66 1.08
N LEU A 95 -8.07 -9.64 -0.06
CA LEU A 95 -8.11 -8.51 -0.99
C LEU A 95 -9.44 -8.46 -1.74
N LYS A 96 -10.03 -9.60 -2.12
CA LYS A 96 -11.38 -9.63 -2.70
C LYS A 96 -12.41 -8.99 -1.78
N LEU A 97 -12.45 -9.42 -0.52
CA LEU A 97 -13.36 -8.85 0.49
C LEU A 97 -13.09 -7.36 0.74
N SER A 98 -11.83 -6.94 0.68
CA SER A 98 -11.47 -5.53 0.83
C SER A 98 -11.88 -4.70 -0.38
N ALA A 99 -11.81 -5.25 -1.59
CA ALA A 99 -12.28 -4.60 -2.80
C ALA A 99 -13.80 -4.41 -2.79
N ILE A 100 -14.57 -5.43 -2.37
CA ILE A 100 -16.03 -5.34 -2.16
C ILE A 100 -16.36 -4.18 -1.21
N ARG A 101 -15.79 -4.18 0.00
CA ARG A 101 -16.02 -3.13 1.00
C ARG A 101 -15.62 -1.73 0.51
N THR A 102 -14.60 -1.64 -0.34
CA THR A 102 -14.15 -0.36 -0.91
C THR A 102 -15.14 0.15 -1.96
N LEU A 103 -15.66 -0.73 -2.82
CA LEU A 103 -16.74 -0.39 -3.75
C LEU A 103 -18.00 0.06 -3.00
N ASP A 104 -18.38 -0.62 -1.91
CA ASP A 104 -19.54 -0.22 -1.09
C ASP A 104 -19.36 1.19 -0.51
N LYS A 105 -18.15 1.52 -0.02
CA LYS A 105 -17.82 2.87 0.46
C LYS A 105 -17.96 3.91 -0.65
N ILE A 106 -17.45 3.62 -1.85
CA ILE A 106 -17.58 4.50 -3.02
C ILE A 106 -19.06 4.69 -3.38
N ASN A 107 -19.82 3.59 -3.50
CA ASN A 107 -21.25 3.58 -3.82
C ASN A 107 -22.12 4.37 -2.82
N SER A 108 -21.70 4.42 -1.55
CA SER A 108 -22.43 5.13 -0.50
C SER A 108 -22.35 6.66 -0.63
N ILE A 109 -21.32 7.18 -1.30
CA ILE A 109 -21.03 8.63 -1.40
C ILE A 109 -21.49 9.18 -2.77
N VAL A 110 -21.59 8.32 -3.78
CA VAL A 110 -21.95 8.71 -5.15
C VAL A 110 -23.45 9.00 -5.27
N LYS A 111 -23.78 10.17 -5.83
CA LYS A 111 -25.17 10.64 -6.03
C LYS A 111 -25.99 9.64 -6.88
N PRO A 112 -27.32 9.57 -6.73
CA PRO A 112 -28.17 8.60 -7.44
C PRO A 112 -27.98 8.57 -8.97
N ASN A 113 -27.76 9.72 -9.60
CA ASN A 113 -27.55 9.81 -11.05
C ASN A 113 -26.22 9.20 -11.51
N SER A 114 -25.20 9.19 -10.64
CA SER A 114 -23.87 8.62 -10.91
C SER A 114 -23.75 7.16 -10.45
N LYS A 115 -24.71 6.65 -9.66
CA LYS A 115 -24.82 5.20 -9.38
C LYS A 115 -25.11 4.40 -10.64
N SER A 116 -25.72 5.04 -11.65
CA SER A 116 -25.92 4.43 -12.95
C SER A 116 -24.56 4.10 -13.57
N ILE A 117 -23.55 4.96 -13.51
CA ILE A 117 -22.19 4.70 -14.03
C ILE A 117 -21.56 3.47 -13.35
N LEU A 118 -21.68 3.36 -12.03
CA LEU A 118 -21.12 2.23 -11.26
C LEU A 118 -21.85 0.90 -11.50
N ASN A 119 -23.16 0.92 -11.77
CA ASN A 119 -23.97 -0.27 -12.02
C ASN A 119 -24.16 -0.60 -13.51
N GLN A 120 -23.97 0.38 -14.41
CA GLN A 120 -24.09 0.28 -15.86
C GLN A 120 -22.74 0.18 -16.55
N THR A 121 -21.63 0.24 -15.82
CA THR A 121 -20.31 -0.08 -16.36
C THR A 121 -20.32 -1.51 -16.86
N THR A 122 -20.49 -1.67 -18.18
CA THR A 122 -20.30 -2.89 -18.97
C THR A 122 -18.86 -3.39 -18.90
N LEU A 123 -17.98 -2.63 -18.23
CA LEU A 123 -16.60 -2.97 -17.95
C LEU A 123 -16.54 -4.12 -16.94
N PHE A 124 -16.27 -5.31 -17.49
CA PHE A 124 -16.07 -6.54 -16.75
C PHE A 124 -14.59 -6.90 -16.76
N ALA A 125 -14.06 -7.31 -15.61
CA ALA A 125 -12.71 -7.85 -15.50
C ALA A 125 -12.83 -9.37 -15.38
N PRO A 126 -12.74 -10.16 -16.47
CA PRO A 126 -12.85 -11.60 -16.39
C PRO A 126 -11.78 -12.20 -15.47
N THR A 127 -12.12 -13.31 -14.82
CA THR A 127 -11.16 -14.13 -14.09
C THR A 127 -10.11 -14.64 -15.08
N THR A 128 -8.86 -14.23 -14.92
CA THR A 128 -7.73 -14.80 -15.68
C THR A 128 -6.94 -15.82 -14.86
N GLN A 129 -7.30 -16.00 -13.59
CA GLN A 129 -6.69 -16.98 -12.69
C GLN A 129 -7.14 -18.41 -13.00
N VAL A 130 -6.23 -19.19 -13.57
CA VAL A 130 -6.40 -20.64 -13.80
C VAL A 130 -6.15 -21.44 -12.51
N THR A 131 -5.37 -20.89 -11.58
CA THR A 131 -4.98 -21.55 -10.32
C THR A 131 -5.28 -20.67 -9.12
N ALA A 132 -6.10 -21.19 -8.20
CA ALA A 132 -6.36 -20.56 -6.92
C ALA A 132 -5.07 -20.50 -6.10
N ILE A 133 -4.70 -19.31 -5.63
CA ILE A 133 -3.57 -19.13 -4.74
C ILE A 133 -4.01 -19.50 -3.33
N ASP A 134 -3.21 -20.29 -2.63
CA ASP A 134 -3.45 -20.57 -1.22
C ASP A 134 -3.49 -19.27 -0.41
N ASN A 135 -4.63 -19.02 0.24
CA ASN A 135 -4.88 -17.84 1.05
C ASN A 135 -3.86 -17.70 2.20
N VAL A 136 -3.38 -18.81 2.76
CA VAL A 136 -2.38 -18.77 3.84
C VAL A 136 -1.05 -18.25 3.30
N MET A 137 -0.60 -18.79 2.16
CA MET A 137 0.57 -18.29 1.45
C MET A 137 0.43 -16.80 1.09
N ALA A 138 -0.69 -16.40 0.46
CA ALA A 138 -0.91 -15.01 0.05
C ALA A 138 -0.86 -14.04 1.24
N LYS A 139 -1.47 -14.41 2.38
CA LYS A 139 -1.41 -13.63 3.62
C LYS A 139 0.02 -13.50 4.15
N ASN A 140 0.77 -14.60 4.20
CA ASN A 140 2.16 -14.58 4.65
C ASN A 140 3.06 -13.76 3.73
N LEU A 141 2.84 -13.85 2.42
CA LEU A 141 3.55 -13.05 1.42
C LEU A 141 3.23 -11.55 1.54
N ARG A 142 1.96 -11.18 1.72
CA ARG A 142 1.58 -9.79 1.97
C ARG A 142 2.18 -9.27 3.28
N ARG A 143 2.20 -10.11 4.32
CA ARG A 143 2.84 -9.78 5.61
C ARG A 143 4.34 -9.53 5.42
N SER A 144 5.05 -10.39 4.70
CA SER A 144 6.50 -10.25 4.50
C SER A 144 6.86 -8.97 3.74
N LEU A 145 6.12 -8.67 2.67
CA LEU A 145 6.28 -7.43 1.91
C LEU A 145 5.99 -6.17 2.72
N ARG A 146 4.96 -6.18 3.58
CA ARG A 146 4.60 -5.02 4.42
C ARG A 146 5.58 -4.80 5.56
N LYS A 147 6.08 -5.88 6.19
CA LYS A 147 6.97 -5.82 7.35
C LYS A 147 8.45 -5.80 6.99
N GLU A 148 8.79 -5.98 5.72
CA GLU A 148 10.17 -6.06 5.23
C GLU A 148 10.96 -7.18 5.89
N ILE A 149 10.33 -8.35 5.98
CA ILE A 149 10.87 -9.57 6.61
C ILE A 149 11.11 -10.65 5.57
N LYS A 150 12.16 -11.45 5.78
CA LYS A 150 12.55 -12.55 4.91
C LYS A 150 11.45 -13.63 4.86
N ALA A 151 11.52 -14.50 3.87
CA ALA A 151 10.67 -15.66 3.78
C ALA A 151 11.45 -16.90 3.37
N GLN A 152 11.07 -18.04 3.93
CA GLN A 152 11.50 -19.34 3.47
C GLN A 152 10.44 -19.92 2.54
N ILE A 153 10.88 -20.41 1.39
CA ILE A 153 10.02 -21.04 0.39
C ILE A 153 10.52 -22.43 0.02
N GLU A 154 9.58 -23.32 -0.26
CA GLU A 154 9.81 -24.54 -1.05
C GLU A 154 9.36 -24.26 -2.48
N TYR A 155 10.32 -24.27 -3.40
CA TYR A 155 10.08 -23.89 -4.79
C TYR A 155 10.39 -25.05 -5.72
N GLN A 156 9.43 -25.34 -6.60
CA GLN A 156 9.60 -26.28 -7.70
C GLN A 156 9.94 -25.51 -8.97
N ASP A 157 11.09 -25.76 -9.57
CA ASP A 157 11.45 -25.10 -10.82
C ASP A 157 10.74 -25.69 -12.05
N GLY A 158 11.04 -25.16 -13.24
CA GLY A 158 10.43 -25.64 -14.49
C GLY A 158 10.82 -27.06 -14.89
N SER A 159 11.86 -27.63 -14.29
CA SER A 159 12.30 -29.01 -14.48
C SER A 159 11.68 -29.97 -13.45
N GLY A 160 10.88 -29.45 -12.51
CA GLY A 160 10.28 -30.23 -11.43
C GLY A 160 11.18 -30.38 -10.21
N GLN A 161 12.38 -29.80 -10.20
CA GLN A 161 13.31 -29.91 -9.08
C GLN A 161 12.86 -29.03 -7.91
N LEU A 162 12.76 -29.64 -6.73
CA LEU A 162 12.45 -28.97 -5.47
C LEU A 162 13.69 -28.32 -4.87
N SER A 163 13.50 -27.13 -4.29
CA SER A 163 14.56 -26.41 -3.59
C SER A 163 14.00 -25.61 -2.41
N HIS A 164 14.73 -25.61 -1.30
CA HIS A 164 14.45 -24.75 -0.15
C HIS A 164 15.27 -23.48 -0.25
N ARG A 165 14.64 -22.31 -0.13
CA ARG A 165 15.31 -21.02 -0.34
C ARG A 165 14.85 -19.99 0.67
N VAL A 166 15.81 -19.25 1.22
CA VAL A 166 15.54 -17.99 1.91
C VAL A 166 15.57 -16.86 0.88
N ILE A 167 14.50 -16.09 0.85
CA ILE A 167 14.30 -14.99 -0.09
C ILE A 167 13.94 -13.70 0.64
N TRP A 168 14.23 -12.56 0.01
CA TRP A 168 13.76 -11.24 0.46
C TRP A 168 12.70 -10.76 -0.54
N PRO A 169 11.41 -10.88 -0.22
CA PRO A 169 10.31 -10.44 -1.08
C PRO A 169 10.36 -8.94 -1.38
N ILE A 170 10.29 -8.55 -2.65
CA ILE A 170 10.39 -7.13 -3.03
C ILE A 170 9.09 -6.65 -3.65
N ALA A 171 8.57 -7.36 -4.65
CA ALA A 171 7.38 -6.98 -5.38
C ALA A 171 6.64 -8.20 -5.96
N ILE A 172 5.33 -8.07 -6.14
CA ILE A 172 4.52 -9.06 -6.87
C ILE A 172 4.05 -8.41 -8.17
N GLY A 173 4.35 -9.05 -9.29
CA GLY A 173 3.78 -8.74 -10.58
C GLY A 173 2.57 -9.63 -10.85
N TYR A 174 1.46 -9.02 -11.25
CA TYR A 174 0.28 -9.74 -11.71
C TYR A 174 0.32 -9.79 -13.24
N MET A 175 0.71 -10.94 -13.78
CA MET A 175 0.71 -11.18 -15.23
C MET A 175 -0.63 -11.80 -15.63
N LYS A 176 -0.92 -11.82 -16.95
CA LYS A 176 -2.19 -12.36 -17.49
C LYS A 176 -2.50 -13.77 -16.98
N GLU A 177 -1.50 -14.64 -16.90
CA GLU A 177 -1.67 -16.07 -16.63
C GLU A 177 -1.14 -16.52 -15.27
N THR A 178 -0.31 -15.71 -14.61
CA THR A 178 0.35 -16.10 -13.36
C THR A 178 0.79 -14.89 -12.55
N GLN A 179 1.04 -15.11 -11.27
CA GLN A 179 1.62 -14.09 -10.40
C GLN A 179 3.10 -14.42 -10.16
N VAL A 180 3.93 -13.40 -10.24
CA VAL A 180 5.38 -13.53 -10.15
C VAL A 180 5.90 -12.70 -9.00
N LEU A 181 6.57 -13.34 -8.05
CA LEU A 181 7.28 -12.70 -6.97
C LEU A 181 8.71 -12.38 -7.39
N ALA A 182 9.05 -11.10 -7.42
CA ALA A 182 10.43 -10.63 -7.49
C ALA A 182 11.04 -10.61 -6.09
N ALA A 183 12.19 -11.25 -5.93
CA ALA A 183 12.89 -11.33 -4.65
C ALA A 183 14.41 -11.47 -4.81
N TRP A 184 15.16 -11.05 -3.80
CA TRP A 184 16.56 -11.44 -3.66
C TRP A 184 16.63 -12.87 -3.11
N CYS A 185 17.45 -13.74 -3.71
CA CYS A 185 17.59 -15.13 -3.31
C CYS A 185 18.95 -15.35 -2.64
N GLU A 186 18.97 -15.68 -1.35
CA GLU A 186 20.24 -15.84 -0.61
C GLU A 186 21.06 -17.01 -1.15
N LEU A 187 20.41 -18.10 -1.57
CA LEU A 187 21.08 -19.27 -2.15
C LEU A 187 21.83 -18.94 -3.45
N ARG A 188 21.32 -18.01 -4.26
CA ARG A 188 21.92 -17.62 -5.55
C ARG A 188 22.63 -16.28 -5.52
N GLN A 189 22.52 -15.55 -4.40
CA GLN A 189 23.04 -14.20 -4.22
C GLN A 189 22.70 -13.28 -5.40
N SER A 190 21.46 -13.36 -5.87
CA SER A 190 20.98 -12.59 -7.02
C SER A 190 19.48 -12.33 -6.93
N TYR A 191 18.99 -11.35 -7.69
CA TYR A 191 17.56 -11.19 -7.91
C TYR A 191 17.02 -12.36 -8.74
N ARG A 192 15.82 -12.83 -8.38
CA ARG A 192 15.10 -13.91 -9.05
C ARG A 192 13.60 -13.64 -9.05
N HIS A 193 12.95 -14.28 -10.01
CA HIS A 193 11.51 -14.27 -10.19
C HIS A 193 10.96 -15.65 -9.89
N PHE A 194 9.99 -15.73 -8.99
CA PHE A 194 9.36 -16.98 -8.57
C PHE A 194 7.88 -16.92 -8.96
N ARG A 195 7.40 -17.88 -9.75
CA ARG A 195 5.97 -17.97 -10.01
C ARG A 195 5.28 -18.48 -8.75
N LEU A 196 4.21 -17.83 -8.33
CA LEU A 196 3.51 -18.19 -7.09
C LEU A 196 2.86 -19.57 -7.17
N ASP A 197 2.43 -20.00 -8.36
CA ASP A 197 1.87 -21.32 -8.62
C ASP A 197 2.87 -22.48 -8.48
N ARG A 198 4.17 -22.17 -8.36
CA ARG A 198 5.27 -23.13 -8.19
C ARG A 198 5.85 -23.13 -6.77
N ILE A 199 5.31 -22.30 -5.88
CA ILE A 199 5.68 -22.29 -4.47
C ILE A 199 4.81 -23.32 -3.75
N GLN A 200 5.42 -24.38 -3.25
CA GLN A 200 4.74 -25.45 -2.53
C GLN A 200 4.43 -25.05 -1.08
N SER A 201 5.34 -24.30 -0.45
CA SER A 201 5.13 -23.74 0.88
C SER A 201 5.81 -22.38 1.02
N TYR A 202 5.21 -21.51 1.83
CA TYR A 202 5.68 -20.15 2.07
C TYR A 202 5.56 -19.81 3.55
N THR A 203 6.71 -19.56 4.19
CA THR A 203 6.79 -19.19 5.60
C THR A 203 7.47 -17.83 5.74
N ALA A 204 6.76 -16.85 6.29
CA ALA A 204 7.35 -15.56 6.64
C ALA A 204 8.23 -15.72 7.90
N LEU A 205 9.50 -15.33 7.79
CA LEU A 205 10.47 -15.36 8.88
C LEU A 205 10.33 -14.10 9.75
N GLU A 206 11.10 -14.03 10.84
CA GLU A 206 11.14 -12.83 11.70
C GLU A 206 12.28 -11.88 11.35
N ASP A 207 13.29 -12.38 10.62
CA ASP A 207 14.44 -11.60 10.18
C ASP A 207 14.03 -10.50 9.20
N LYS A 208 14.53 -9.28 9.43
CA LYS A 208 14.37 -8.17 8.49
C LYS A 208 15.34 -8.27 7.32
N TYR A 209 15.03 -7.54 6.25
CA TYR A 209 15.98 -7.30 5.17
C TYR A 209 17.20 -6.53 5.70
N PRO A 210 18.41 -6.82 5.20
CA PRO A 210 19.60 -6.03 5.55
C PRO A 210 19.59 -4.64 4.90
N TYR A 211 18.77 -4.44 3.86
CA TYR A 211 18.58 -3.15 3.20
C TYR A 211 17.09 -2.80 3.14
N PRO A 212 16.73 -1.51 3.17
CA PRO A 212 15.35 -1.08 2.99
C PRO A 212 14.75 -1.62 1.69
N LYS A 213 13.48 -2.03 1.71
CA LYS A 213 12.82 -2.61 0.52
C LYS A 213 12.83 -1.67 -0.70
N HIS A 214 12.68 -0.36 -0.50
CA HIS A 214 12.70 0.61 -1.61
C HIS A 214 14.04 0.59 -2.34
N TYR A 215 15.16 0.50 -1.60
CA TYR A 215 16.49 0.38 -2.18
C TYR A 215 16.62 -0.92 -3.00
N LEU A 216 16.18 -2.05 -2.43
CA LEU A 216 16.17 -3.34 -3.13
C LEU A 216 15.31 -3.31 -4.41
N PHE A 217 14.18 -2.59 -4.38
CA PHE A 217 13.30 -2.44 -5.54
C PHE A 217 13.90 -1.58 -6.64
N GLU A 218 14.57 -0.47 -6.31
CA GLU A 218 15.29 0.34 -7.30
C GLU A 218 16.43 -0.43 -7.96
N GLN A 219 17.19 -1.21 -7.18
CA GLN A 219 18.26 -2.06 -7.72
C GLN A 219 17.71 -3.17 -8.63
N TRP A 220 16.66 -3.85 -8.20
CA TRP A 220 15.95 -4.84 -9.02
C TRP A 220 15.46 -4.23 -10.34
N LYS A 221 14.83 -3.04 -10.30
CA LYS A 221 14.38 -2.34 -11.51
C LYS A 221 15.53 -2.06 -12.46
N LYS A 222 16.67 -1.58 -11.97
CA LYS A 222 17.85 -1.32 -12.81
C LYS A 222 18.35 -2.61 -13.47
N GLU A 223 18.48 -3.69 -12.72
CA GLU A 223 18.96 -4.97 -13.24
C GLU A 223 18.02 -5.55 -14.31
N VAL A 224 16.70 -5.50 -14.08
CA VAL A 224 15.71 -6.06 -15.00
C VAL A 224 15.47 -5.16 -16.22
N LEU A 225 15.44 -3.83 -16.06
CA LEU A 225 15.17 -2.88 -17.15
C LEU A 225 16.41 -2.60 -18.02
N CYS A 226 17.63 -2.66 -17.47
CA CYS A 226 18.85 -2.56 -18.29
C CYS A 226 19.07 -3.80 -19.18
N MET A 227 18.48 -4.95 -18.85
CA MET A 227 18.56 -6.14 -19.71
C MET A 227 17.64 -6.07 -20.94
N THR A 228 16.68 -5.14 -20.99
CA THR A 228 15.72 -5.01 -22.12
C THR A 228 16.18 -4.13 -23.27
N THR A 229 17.30 -3.41 -23.17
CA THR A 229 17.77 -2.51 -24.24
C THR A 229 18.70 -3.13 -25.28
N ASP A 230 19.10 -4.41 -25.16
CA ASP A 230 20.11 -5.02 -26.05
C ASP A 230 19.61 -6.18 -26.93
N LYS A 231 18.30 -6.38 -27.09
CA LYS A 231 17.78 -7.35 -28.08
C LYS A 231 16.49 -6.86 -28.75
N ILE A 232 16.66 -6.02 -29.76
CA ILE A 232 15.73 -5.89 -30.90
C ILE A 232 16.56 -6.11 -32.16
#